data_AF-A0A5E4HGC1-F1
#
_entry.id   AF-A0A5E4HGC1-F1
#
_cell.length_a   1.000
_cell.length_b   1.000
_cell.length_c   1.000
_cell.angle_alpha   90.00
_cell.angle_beta   90.00
_cell.angle_gamma   90.00
#
_symmetry.space_group_name_H-M   'P 1'
#
loop_
_entity.id
_entity.type
_entity.pdbx_description
1 polymer ?
#
loop_
_entity_poly.entity_id
_entity_poly.type
_entity_poly.pdbx_seq_one_letter_code
_entity_poly.pdbx_strand_id
1 'polypeptide(L)' 'MSRKTITISEEAYNALAELKKEVESFTELIKRIATPMRKRKLSEIAGIMAGEEFDDFEKAALEARHFKSTRLQRLKL' A
#
# COMPACT_ATOMS: atom_id res chain seq x y z
N MET A 1 3.98 9.03 29.89
CA MET A 1 3.44 7.88 29.13
C MET A 1 4.40 6.71 29.26
N SER A 2 3.87 5.49 29.42
CA SER A 2 4.66 4.27 29.37
C SER A 2 5.40 4.16 28.04
N ARG A 3 6.68 3.78 28.06
CA ARG A 3 7.46 3.51 26.85
C ARG A 3 7.56 2.00 26.65
N LYS A 4 7.45 1.57 25.39
CA LYS A 4 7.76 0.20 24.97
C LYS A 4 8.86 0.29 23.93
N THR A 5 9.83 -0.61 24.01
CA THR A 5 10.91 -0.74 23.04
C THR A 5 10.57 -1.90 22.12
N ILE A 6 10.80 -1.73 20.82
CA ILE A 6 10.67 -2.78 19.81
C ILE A 6 12.02 -2.96 19.13
N THR A 7 12.37 -4.21 18.82
CA THR A 7 13.53 -4.53 17.99
C THR A 7 13.03 -4.72 16.56
N ILE A 8 13.74 -4.13 15.60
CA ILE A 8 13.45 -4.24 14.17
C ILE A 8 14.74 -4.62 13.44
N SER A 9 14.63 -5.10 12.21
CA SER A 9 15.80 -5.32 11.36
C SER A 9 16.48 -3.99 11.03
N GLU A 10 17.77 -4.04 10.75
CA GLU A 10 18.56 -2.89 10.25
C GLU A 10 17.93 -2.31 8.98
N GLU A 11 17.45 -3.16 8.06
CA GLU A 11 16.75 -2.74 6.85
C GLU A 11 15.51 -1.89 7.17
N ALA A 12 14.68 -2.34 8.12
CA ALA A 12 13.50 -1.61 8.54
C ALA A 12 13.86 -0.29 9.24
N TYR A 13 14.94 -0.27 10.03
CA TYR A 13 15.44 0.95 10.65
C TYR A 13 15.87 1.99 9.59
N ASN A 14 16.65 1.57 8.59
CA ASN A 14 17.13 2.43 7.52
C ASN A 14 15.97 3.00 6.69
N ALA A 15 14.98 2.16 6.36
CA ALA A 15 13.77 2.62 5.68
C ALA A 15 13.01 3.69 6.48
N LEU A 16 12.93 3.56 7.81
CA LEU A 16 12.33 4.59 8.67
C LEU A 16 13.20 5.85 8.75
N ALA A 17 14.52 5.71 8.75
CA ALA A 17 15.46 6.82 8.81
C ALA A 17 15.41 7.70 7.55
N GLU A 18 15.30 7.10 6.36
CA GLU A 18 15.13 7.83 5.09
C GLU A 18 13.85 8.66 5.04
N LEU A 19 12.78 8.19 5.70
CA LEU A 19 11.48 8.85 5.74
C LEU A 19 11.35 9.90 6.86
N LYS A 20 12.35 10.00 7.74
CA LYS A 20 12.36 10.86 8.93
C LYS A 20 12.71 12.29 8.55
N LYS A 21 11.88 13.24 8.99
CA LYS A 21 12.20 14.67 8.87
C LYS A 21 13.25 15.08 9.91
N GLU A 22 14.02 16.12 9.60
CA GLU A 22 15.08 16.71 10.45
C GLU A 22 14.68 16.78 11.95
N VAL A 23 13.51 17.37 12.24
CA VAL A 23 13.05 17.67 13.61
C VAL A 23 12.05 16.61 14.16
N GLU A 24 11.73 15.58 13.39
CA GLU A 24 10.72 14.57 13.77
C GLU A 24 11.33 13.38 14.52
N SER A 25 10.70 12.87 15.57
CA SER A 25 11.12 11.62 16.23
C SER A 25 10.59 10.37 15.51
N PHE A 26 11.25 9.22 15.69
CA PHE A 26 10.75 7.94 15.14
C PHE A 26 9.33 7.60 15.64
N THR A 27 8.98 7.99 16.87
CA THR A 27 7.62 7.77 17.39
C THR A 27 6.59 8.61 16.63
N GLU A 28 6.93 9.85 16.28
CA GLU A 28 6.07 10.72 15.48
C GLU A 28 5.97 10.24 14.04
N LEU A 29 7.09 9.81 13.44
CA LEU A 29 7.10 9.19 12.12
C LEU A 29 6.18 7.97 12.07
N ILE A 30 6.31 7.04 13.03
CA ILE A 30 5.47 5.84 13.11
C ILE A 30 3.98 6.24 13.23
N LYS A 31 3.66 7.24 14.05
CA LYS A 31 2.29 7.75 14.15
C LYS A 31 1.82 8.39 12.83
N ARG A 32 2.67 9.17 12.15
CA ARG A 32 2.35 9.83 10.89
C ARG A 32 2.05 8.83 9.78
N ILE A 33 2.81 7.74 9.68
CA ILE A 33 2.59 6.71 8.67
C ILE A 33 1.43 5.76 9.06
N ALA A 34 1.27 5.44 10.34
CA ALA A 34 0.26 4.48 10.79
C ALA A 34 -1.14 5.11 10.99
N THR A 35 -1.24 6.41 11.24
CA THR A 35 -2.53 7.09 11.46
C THR A 35 -3.43 7.07 10.22
N PRO A 36 -2.94 7.34 8.99
CA PRO A 36 -3.71 7.19 7.76
C PRO A 36 -4.19 5.75 7.54
N MET A 37 -3.34 4.75 7.85
CA MET A 37 -3.67 3.33 7.70
C MET A 37 -4.74 2.87 8.70
N ARG A 38 -4.85 3.54 9.85
CA ARG A 38 -5.86 3.23 10.86
C ARG A 38 -7.24 3.83 10.54
N LYS A 39 -7.28 4.88 9.72
CA LYS A 39 -8.52 5.58 9.31
C LYS A 39 -9.12 5.11 8.00
N ARG A 40 -8.50 4.14 7.32
CA ARG A 40 -9.08 3.52 6.13
C ARG A 40 -8.89 2.02 6.24
N LYS A 41 -9.94 1.32 6.69
CA LYS A 41 -10.00 -0.11 6.39
C LYS A 41 -9.99 -0.24 4.86
N LEU A 42 -9.25 -1.20 4.31
CA LEU A 42 -9.28 -1.46 2.86
C LEU A 42 -10.73 -1.70 2.36
N SER A 43 -11.60 -2.19 3.26
CA SER A 43 -13.05 -2.33 3.05
C SER A 43 -13.80 -1.01 2.84
N GLU A 44 -13.32 0.12 3.35
CA GLU A 44 -13.92 1.45 3.14
C GLU A 44 -13.54 2.03 1.77
N ILE A 45 -12.41 1.60 1.19
CA ILE A 45 -12.00 1.97 -0.17
C ILE A 45 -12.77 1.14 -1.20
N ALA A 46 -13.11 -0.12 -0.88
CA ALA A 46 -13.94 -0.97 -1.74
C ALA A 46 -15.36 -0.43 -1.95
N GLY A 47 -15.87 0.44 -1.07
CA GLY A 47 -17.20 1.05 -1.20
C GLY A 47 -17.26 2.34 -2.04
N ILE A 48 -16.12 2.92 -2.42
CA ILE A 48 -16.08 4.18 -3.20
C ILE A 48 -16.28 3.91 -4.70
N MET A 49 -16.08 2.68 -5.16
CA MET A 49 -16.36 2.24 -6.52
C MET A 49 -17.47 1.17 -6.48
N ALA A 50 -18.68 1.53 -6.05
CA ALA A 50 -19.84 0.64 -6.16
C ALA A 50 -20.87 1.33 -7.07
N GLY A 51 -21.10 0.75 -8.25
CA GLY A 51 -21.89 1.29 -9.36
C GLY A 51 -21.33 0.83 -10.71
N GLU A 52 -21.98 1.19 -11.82
CA GLU A 52 -21.57 0.80 -13.19
C GLU A 52 -20.08 1.10 -13.49
N GLU A 53 -19.52 2.15 -12.88
CA GLU A 53 -18.11 2.56 -13.02
C GLU A 53 -17.12 1.52 -12.47
N PHE A 54 -17.54 0.65 -11.54
CA PHE A 54 -16.72 -0.47 -11.06
C PHE A 54 -16.75 -1.65 -12.01
N ASP A 55 -17.91 -1.96 -12.60
CA ASP A 55 -18.04 -3.04 -13.58
C ASP A 55 -17.16 -2.75 -14.80
N ASP A 56 -17.13 -1.49 -15.23
CA ASP A 56 -16.26 -1.02 -16.31
C ASP A 56 -14.77 -1.10 -15.94
N PHE A 57 -14.40 -0.73 -14.70
CA PHE A 57 -13.03 -0.85 -14.22
C PHE A 57 -12.60 -2.31 -14.07
N GLU A 58 -13.46 -3.17 -13.53
CA GLU A 58 -13.21 -4.60 -13.35
C GLU A 58 -13.02 -5.27 -14.73
N LYS A 59 -13.89 -4.95 -15.69
CA LYS A 59 -13.76 -5.42 -17.07
C LYS A 59 -12.45 -4.96 -17.71
N ALA A 60 -12.10 -3.67 -17.62
CA ALA A 60 -10.85 -3.15 -18.15
C ALA A 60 -9.61 -3.79 -17.49
N ALA A 61 -9.67 -4.04 -16.17
CA ALA A 61 -8.59 -4.68 -15.43
C ALA A 61 -8.45 -6.18 -15.76
N LEU A 62 -9.55 -6.88 -16.02
CA LEU A 62 -9.56 -8.26 -16.51
C LEU A 62 -8.99 -8.32 -17.93
N GLU A 63 -9.43 -7.44 -18.83
CA GLU A 63 -8.91 -7.37 -20.21
C GLU A 63 -7.40 -7.08 -20.22
N ALA A 64 -6.91 -6.15 -19.40
CA ALA A 64 -5.48 -5.87 -19.28
C ALA A 64 -4.68 -7.08 -18.75
N ARG A 65 -5.23 -7.85 -17.81
CA ARG A 65 -4.61 -9.07 -17.28
C ARG A 65 -4.59 -10.20 -18.30
N HIS A 66 -5.69 -10.42 -19.02
CA HIS A 66 -5.75 -11.38 -20.12
C HIS A 66 -4.78 -11.00 -21.24
N PHE A 67 -4.70 -9.72 -21.61
CA PHE A 67 -3.77 -9.24 -22.63
C PHE A 67 -2.30 -9.50 -22.27
N LYS A 68 -1.91 -9.34 -20.98
CA LYS A 68 -0.58 -9.72 -20.51
C LYS A 68 -0.35 -11.23 -20.53
N SER A 69 -1.33 -12.03 -20.15
CA SER A 69 -1.24 -13.51 -20.21
C SER A 69 -1.07 -14.03 -21.63
N THR A 70 -1.85 -13.50 -22.58
CA THR A 70 -1.76 -13.91 -24.00
C THR A 70 -0.46 -13.42 -24.64
N ARG A 71 0.05 -12.24 -24.25
CA ARG A 71 1.36 -11.74 -24.73
C ARG A 71 2.52 -12.57 -24.18
N LEU A 72 2.47 -12.98 -22.91
CA LEU A 72 3.46 -13.87 -22.31
C LEU A 72 3.41 -15.30 -22.87
N GLN A 73 2.22 -15.81 -23.23
CA GLN A 73 2.08 -17.09 -23.94
C GLN A 73 2.62 -17.02 -25.37
N ARG A 74 2.43 -15.89 -26.06
CA ARG A 74 2.93 -15.68 -27.43
C ARG A 74 4.44 -15.40 -27.51
N LEU A 75 5.06 -15.03 -26.38
CA LEU A 75 6.50 -14.82 -26.22
C LEU A 75 7.26 -16.05 -25.66
N LYS A 76 6.56 -17.16 -25.40
CA LYS A 76 7.18 -18.48 -25.22
C LYS A 76 7.31 -19.15 -26.60
N LEU A 77 8.28 -18.68 -27.39
CA LEU A 77 8.95 -19.45 -28.44
C LEU A 77 10.40 -19.64 -27.99
#